data_AF-A0A7S2JIJ8-F1
#
_entry.id   AF-A0A7S2JIJ8-F1
#
_cell.length_a   1.000
_cell.length_b   1.000
_cell.length_c   1.000
_cell.angle_alpha   90.00
_cell.angle_beta   90.00
_cell.angle_gamma   90.00
#
_symmetry.space_group_name_H-M   'P 1'
#
loop_
_entity.id
_entity.type
_entity.pdbx_description
1 polymer ?
#
loop_
_entity_poly.entity_id
_entity_poly.type
_entity_poly.pdbx_seq_one_letter_code
_entity_poly.pdbx_strand_id
1 'polypeptide(L)'
;ATATATATATARARLRAQDSGSGTIKMNIDTDTQWSYWNGIKEFESKYHDYLQTQIGNPEGPEKPNKKYYDPRMSIRSAEESTVARLEQCFSDLLCTGRLGLGDAPEPSNVLGPRRGALPI
;
A
#
# COMPACT_ATOMS: atom_id res chain seq x y z
N ALA A 1 7.10 12.94 -14.20
CA ALA A 1 7.45 11.60 -13.67
C ALA A 1 8.95 11.44 -13.37
N THR A 2 9.85 12.15 -14.05
CA THR A 2 11.31 11.91 -14.01
C THR A 2 12.07 12.57 -12.85
N ALA A 3 11.54 13.62 -12.22
CA ALA A 3 12.25 14.36 -11.16
C ALA A 3 12.15 13.70 -9.77
N THR A 4 11.02 13.05 -9.45
CA THR A 4 10.79 12.41 -8.14
C THR A 4 11.65 11.16 -7.95
N ALA A 5 11.86 10.37 -9.01
CA ALA A 5 12.65 9.13 -8.94
C ALA A 5 14.14 9.38 -8.64
N THR A 6 14.73 10.45 -9.19
CA THR A 6 16.16 10.79 -9.04
C THR A 6 16.50 11.33 -7.64
N ALA A 7 15.57 12.07 -7.01
CA ALA A 7 15.73 12.56 -5.64
C ALA A 7 15.70 11.42 -4.61
N THR A 8 14.81 10.43 -4.79
CA THR A 8 14.71 9.27 -3.89
C THR A 8 15.92 8.34 -3.99
N ALA A 9 16.48 8.13 -5.18
CA ALA A 9 17.69 7.31 -5.35
C ALA A 9 18.93 7.91 -4.65
N THR A 10 19.07 9.24 -4.69
CA THR A 10 20.19 9.96 -4.06
C THR A 10 20.06 9.96 -2.52
N ALA A 11 18.84 10.07 -1.99
CA ALA A 11 18.58 9.93 -0.55
C ALA A 11 18.82 8.50 -0.04
N ARG A 12 18.45 7.47 -0.82
CA ARG A 12 18.70 6.06 -0.51
C ARG A 12 20.19 5.72 -0.40
N ALA A 13 21.00 6.23 -1.32
CA ALA A 13 22.46 6.04 -1.27
C ALA A 13 23.08 6.70 -0.03
N ARG A 14 22.56 7.87 0.40
CA ARG A 14 23.00 8.53 1.63
C ARG A 14 22.61 7.76 2.88
N LEU A 15 21.39 7.25 2.98
CA LEU A 15 20.94 6.44 4.12
C LEU A 15 21.78 5.17 4.30
N ARG A 16 22.00 4.42 3.22
CA ARG A 16 22.84 3.21 3.25
C ARG A 16 24.30 3.52 3.63
N ALA A 17 24.84 4.65 3.15
CA ALA A 17 26.20 5.08 3.50
C ALA A 17 26.33 5.59 4.94
N GLN A 18 25.27 6.18 5.51
CA GLN A 18 25.28 6.79 6.84
C GLN A 18 24.99 5.79 7.96
N ASP A 19 24.11 4.80 7.74
CA ASP A 19 23.76 3.78 8.75
C ASP A 19 24.87 2.75 8.98
N SER A 20 25.73 2.52 7.99
CA SER A 20 26.78 1.49 8.04
C SER A 20 27.91 1.77 9.07
N GLY A 21 27.88 2.90 9.78
CA GLY A 21 28.94 3.28 10.71
C GLY A 21 28.59 4.28 11.81
N SER A 22 27.39 4.86 11.82
CA SER A 22 27.02 5.93 12.78
C SER A 22 26.22 5.45 14.00
N GLY A 23 25.93 4.15 14.13
CA GLY A 23 25.21 3.59 15.28
C GLY A 23 23.72 3.94 15.33
N THR A 24 23.14 4.38 14.21
CA THR A 24 21.70 4.68 14.12
C THR A 24 20.90 3.37 14.17
N ILE A 25 19.94 3.29 15.10
CA ILE A 25 19.11 2.10 15.33
C ILE A 25 17.61 2.34 15.06
N LYS A 26 17.21 3.59 14.81
CA LYS A 26 15.81 4.00 14.60
C LYS A 26 15.73 5.17 13.64
N MET A 27 14.95 5.00 12.58
CA MET A 27 14.58 6.05 11.65
C MET A 27 13.08 6.35 11.77
N ASN A 28 12.72 7.63 11.88
CA ASN A 28 11.33 8.06 11.82
C ASN A 28 10.92 8.24 10.36
N ILE A 29 9.75 7.71 10.01
CA ILE A 29 9.10 7.91 8.72
C ILE A 29 7.65 8.31 9.02
N ASP A 30 7.22 9.45 8.49
CA ASP A 30 5.88 9.98 8.76
C ASP A 30 5.24 10.52 7.48
N THR A 31 5.80 11.57 6.88
CA THR A 31 5.27 12.17 5.64
C THR A 31 5.20 11.16 4.48
N ASP A 32 6.17 10.26 4.39
CA ASP A 32 6.16 9.21 3.37
C ASP A 32 5.02 8.21 3.55
N THR A 33 4.75 7.82 4.80
CA THR A 33 3.63 6.92 5.13
C THR A 33 2.28 7.62 4.98
N GLN A 34 2.19 8.91 5.31
CA GLN A 34 1.00 9.73 5.07
C GLN A 34 0.70 9.81 3.57
N TRP A 35 1.72 10.08 2.75
CA TRP A 35 1.57 10.14 1.30
C TRP A 35 1.21 8.79 0.69
N SER A 36 1.87 7.69 1.09
CA SER A 36 1.55 6.36 0.56
C SER A 36 0.12 5.95 0.90
N TYR A 37 -0.34 6.25 2.10
CA TYR A 37 -1.69 5.94 2.55
C TYR A 37 -2.74 6.70 1.71
N TRP A 38 -2.57 8.02 1.58
CA TRP A 38 -3.43 8.84 0.72
C TRP A 38 -3.41 8.36 -0.74
N ASN A 39 -2.22 8.05 -1.27
CA ASN A 39 -2.07 7.62 -2.65
C ASN A 39 -2.86 6.33 -2.93
N GLY A 40 -2.88 5.37 -1.99
CA GLY A 40 -3.66 4.14 -2.13
C GLY A 40 -5.17 4.38 -2.19
N ILE A 41 -5.69 5.36 -1.45
CA ILE A 41 -7.11 5.78 -1.54
C ILE A 41 -7.37 6.48 -2.88
N LYS A 42 -6.49 7.40 -3.27
CA LYS A 42 -6.62 8.18 -4.49
C LYS A 42 -6.63 7.27 -5.72
N GLU A 43 -5.74 6.29 -5.78
CA GLU A 43 -5.68 5.32 -6.89
C GLU A 43 -6.93 4.43 -6.91
N PHE A 44 -7.44 4.02 -5.75
CA PHE A 44 -8.70 3.28 -5.64
C PHE A 44 -9.89 4.09 -6.18
N GLU A 45 -10.00 5.36 -5.77
CA GLU A 45 -11.04 6.27 -6.24
C GLU A 45 -10.94 6.48 -7.74
N SER A 46 -9.74 6.73 -8.28
CA SER A 46 -9.56 6.93 -9.73
C SER A 46 -9.90 5.66 -10.53
N LYS A 47 -9.61 4.47 -9.99
CA LYS A 47 -9.94 3.18 -10.63
C LYS A 47 -11.44 2.89 -10.63
N TYR A 48 -12.14 3.24 -9.56
CA TYR A 48 -13.55 2.91 -9.37
C TYR A 48 -14.46 4.14 -9.37
N HIS A 49 -14.00 5.27 -9.93
CA HIS A 49 -14.67 6.56 -9.85
C HIS A 49 -16.16 6.47 -10.19
N ASP A 50 -16.48 5.86 -11.34
CA ASP A 50 -17.85 5.71 -11.83
C ASP A 50 -18.72 4.78 -10.97
N TYR A 51 -18.10 3.86 -10.23
CA TYR A 51 -18.77 2.93 -9.32
C TYR A 51 -19.01 3.55 -7.93
N LEU A 52 -18.41 4.70 -7.63
CA LEU A 52 -18.50 5.35 -6.31
C LEU A 52 -19.52 6.49 -6.26
N GLN A 53 -20.05 6.93 -7.41
CA GLN A 53 -20.95 8.09 -7.48
C GLN A 53 -22.38 7.78 -6.99
N THR A 54 -22.83 6.53 -7.14
CA THR A 54 -24.18 6.10 -6.77
C THR A 54 -24.16 4.75 -6.07
N GLN A 55 -25.17 4.47 -5.24
CA GLN A 55 -25.33 3.16 -4.62
C GLN A 55 -25.74 2.07 -5.63
N ILE A 56 -26.52 2.46 -6.64
CA ILE A 56 -27.04 1.61 -7.71
C ILE A 56 -26.80 2.34 -9.04
N GLY A 57 -26.39 1.59 -10.07
CA GLY A 57 -26.06 2.10 -11.39
C GLY A 57 -24.55 2.31 -11.56
N ASN A 58 -23.97 1.67 -12.55
CA ASN A 58 -22.56 1.78 -12.89
C ASN A 58 -22.35 1.57 -14.40
N PRO A 59 -21.12 1.69 -14.93
CA PRO A 59 -20.85 1.50 -16.36
C PRO A 59 -21.28 0.14 -16.91
N GLU A 60 -21.45 -0.88 -16.06
CA GLU A 60 -21.93 -2.19 -16.47
C GLU A 60 -23.46 -2.32 -16.49
N GLY A 61 -24.20 -1.33 -15.99
CA GLY A 61 -25.67 -1.26 -16.07
C GLY A 61 -26.33 -0.39 -15.00
N PRO A 62 -27.51 0.18 -15.29
CA PRO A 62 -28.23 1.11 -14.41
C PRO A 62 -28.79 0.45 -13.14
N GLU A 63 -28.99 -0.87 -13.11
CA GLU A 63 -29.52 -1.59 -11.94
C GLU A 63 -28.44 -2.32 -11.13
N LYS A 64 -27.16 -2.22 -11.51
CA LYS A 64 -26.12 -2.97 -10.80
C LYS A 64 -25.74 -2.31 -9.46
N PRO A 65 -25.58 -3.09 -8.37
CA PRO A 65 -25.23 -2.55 -7.06
C PRO A 65 -23.72 -2.28 -6.93
N ASN A 66 -23.37 -1.15 -6.34
CA ASN A 66 -21.97 -0.73 -6.14
C ASN A 66 -21.40 -1.04 -4.75
N LYS A 67 -22.16 -1.76 -3.90
CA LYS A 67 -21.78 -2.06 -2.51
C LYS A 67 -20.37 -2.60 -2.34
N LYS A 68 -19.93 -3.45 -3.27
CA LYS A 68 -18.59 -4.04 -3.23
C LYS A 68 -17.46 -3.03 -3.49
N TYR A 69 -17.74 -1.84 -4.00
CA TYR A 69 -16.76 -0.79 -4.31
C TYR A 69 -16.76 0.30 -3.23
N TYR A 70 -17.93 0.78 -2.81
CA TYR A 70 -18.02 1.84 -1.80
C TYR A 70 -17.89 1.33 -0.35
N ASP A 71 -17.84 0.02 -0.12
CA ASP A 71 -17.56 -0.53 1.20
C ASP A 71 -16.24 0.05 1.73
N PRO A 72 -16.23 0.75 2.88
CA PRO A 72 -15.04 1.41 3.39
C PRO A 72 -13.84 0.47 3.55
N ARG A 73 -14.09 -0.83 3.74
CA ARG A 73 -13.03 -1.84 3.84
C ARG A 73 -12.19 -1.94 2.57
N MET A 74 -12.75 -1.65 1.40
CA MET A 74 -12.02 -1.74 0.13
C MET A 74 -11.05 -0.57 -0.06
N SER A 75 -11.50 0.66 0.16
CA SER A 75 -10.65 1.84 0.02
C SER A 75 -9.57 1.89 1.10
N ILE A 76 -9.92 1.54 2.34
CA ILE A 76 -8.97 1.44 3.45
C ILE A 76 -7.94 0.33 3.19
N ARG A 77 -8.37 -0.82 2.68
CA ARG A 77 -7.44 -1.90 2.35
C ARG A 77 -6.43 -1.49 1.27
N SER A 78 -6.88 -0.79 0.23
CA SER A 78 -5.99 -0.23 -0.79
C SER A 78 -4.94 0.73 -0.20
N ALA A 79 -5.35 1.55 0.78
CA ALA A 79 -4.45 2.45 1.50
C ALA A 79 -3.39 1.70 2.33
N GLU A 80 -3.80 0.64 3.02
CA GLU A 80 -2.92 -0.25 3.78
C GLU A 80 -1.91 -0.94 2.87
N GLU A 81 -2.34 -1.52 1.75
CA GLU A 81 -1.47 -2.22 0.80
C GLU A 81 -0.41 -1.30 0.19
N SER A 82 -0.81 -0.09 -0.22
CA SER A 82 0.12 0.95 -0.69
C SER A 82 1.16 1.33 0.38
N THR A 83 0.72 1.40 1.64
CA THR A 83 1.61 1.74 2.76
C THR A 83 2.55 0.59 3.13
N VAL A 84 2.08 -0.66 3.07
CA VAL A 84 2.92 -1.85 3.26
C VAL A 84 4.03 -1.88 2.20
N ALA A 85 3.71 -1.66 0.93
CA ALA A 85 4.73 -1.58 -0.13
C ALA A 85 5.77 -0.47 0.12
N ARG A 86 5.34 0.69 0.63
CA ARG A 86 6.27 1.77 1.02
C ARG A 86 7.15 1.38 2.20
N LEU A 87 6.60 0.65 3.18
CA LEU A 87 7.33 0.17 4.36
C LEU A 87 8.33 -0.92 4.01
N GLU A 88 7.98 -1.87 3.15
CA GLU A 88 8.91 -2.91 2.65
C GLU A 88 10.17 -2.28 2.05
N GLN A 89 9.99 -1.24 1.25
CA GLN A 89 11.10 -0.47 0.71
C GLN A 89 11.95 0.20 1.81
N CYS A 90 11.33 0.78 2.85
CA CYS A 90 12.06 1.33 4.00
C CYS A 90 12.88 0.26 4.74
N PHE A 91 12.28 -0.91 5.01
CA PHE A 91 12.97 -2.01 5.67
C PHE A 91 14.15 -2.52 4.84
N SER A 92 14.00 -2.59 3.51
CA SER A 92 15.10 -2.94 2.62
C SER A 92 16.21 -1.89 2.63
N ASP A 93 15.86 -0.59 2.67
CA ASP A 93 16.84 0.50 2.69
C ASP A 93 17.62 0.57 4.01
N LEU A 94 16.99 0.18 5.12
CA LEU A 94 17.59 0.04 6.46
C LEU A 94 18.32 -1.30 6.68
N LEU A 95 18.38 -2.18 5.69
CA LEU A 95 18.93 -3.54 5.81
C LEU A 95 18.26 -4.36 6.94
N CYS A 96 16.99 -4.09 7.25
CA CYS A 96 16.24 -4.71 8.34
C CYS A 96 15.29 -5.83 7.88
N THR A 97 15.47 -6.36 6.68
CA THR A 97 14.68 -7.50 6.15
C THR A 97 15.23 -8.84 6.65
N GLY A 98 14.35 -9.78 6.99
CA GLY A 98 14.72 -11.17 7.32
C GLY A 98 15.53 -11.36 8.61
N ARG A 99 15.56 -10.37 9.52
CA ARG A 99 16.44 -10.40 10.71
C ARG A 99 15.96 -11.29 11.87
N LEU A 100 14.70 -11.72 11.86
CA LEU A 100 14.11 -12.49 12.95
C LEU A 100 14.40 -14.00 12.88
N GLY A 101 14.99 -14.50 11.78
CA GLY A 101 15.28 -15.93 11.62
C GLY A 101 14.04 -16.83 11.50
N LEU A 102 12.87 -16.24 11.22
CA LEU A 102 11.57 -16.93 11.14
C LEU A 102 11.31 -17.63 9.79
N GLY A 103 12.27 -17.60 8.86
CA GLY A 103 12.08 -18.09 7.49
C GLY A 103 11.17 -17.18 6.66
N ASP A 104 10.78 -17.66 5.48
CA ASP A 104 9.81 -16.97 4.61
C ASP A 104 8.41 -17.03 5.23
N ALA A 105 7.67 -15.92 5.15
CA ALA A 105 6.29 -15.89 5.61
C ALA A 105 5.44 -16.84 4.76
N PRO A 106 4.56 -17.67 5.35
CA PRO A 106 3.65 -18.49 4.58
C PRO A 106 2.68 -17.61 3.80
N GLU A 107 2.25 -18.08 2.63
CA GLU A 107 1.26 -17.39 1.80
C GLU A 107 0.01 -17.03 2.63
N PRO A 108 -0.43 -15.75 2.61
CA PRO A 108 -1.56 -15.32 3.41
C PRO A 108 -2.83 -16.05 2.94
N SER A 109 -3.34 -16.94 3.78
CA SER A 109 -4.58 -17.66 3.51
C SER A 109 -5.74 -17.06 4.28
N ASN A 110 -6.86 -16.85 3.60
CA ASN A 110 -8.09 -16.42 4.26
C ASN A 110 -8.69 -17.59 5.05
N VAL A 111 -8.51 -17.55 6.37
CA VAL A 111 -9.03 -18.55 7.33
C VAL A 111 -10.55 -18.69 7.31
N LEU A 112 -11.28 -17.72 6.74
CA LEU A 112 -12.75 -17.72 6.64
C LEU A 112 -13.27 -18.13 5.26
N GLY A 113 -12.39 -18.49 4.31
CA GLY A 113 -12.76 -18.84 2.94
C GLY A 113 -13.25 -17.65 2.08
N PRO A 114 -13.57 -17.85 0.79
CA PRO A 114 -14.02 -16.78 -0.10
C PRO A 114 -15.34 -16.19 0.42
N ARG A 115 -15.32 -14.93 0.87
CA ARG A 115 -16.57 -14.26 1.23
C ARG A 115 -17.34 -13.97 -0.06
N ARG A 116 -18.60 -14.42 -0.15
CA ARG A 116 -19.48 -14.17 -1.30
C ARG A 116 -19.45 -12.69 -1.69
N GLY A 117 -19.03 -12.40 -2.92
CA GLY A 117 -19.08 -11.05 -3.50
C GLY A 117 -17.90 -10.12 -3.16
N ALA A 118 -16.84 -10.62 -2.52
CA ALA A 118 -15.60 -9.85 -2.38
C ALA A 118 -14.92 -9.69 -3.75
N LEU A 119 -14.34 -8.51 -3.99
CA LEU A 119 -13.45 -8.31 -5.14
C LEU A 119 -12.21 -9.18 -4.95
N PRO A 120 -11.59 -9.69 -6.04
CA PRO A 120 -10.30 -10.35 -5.94
C PRO A 120 -9.32 -9.36 -5.28
N ILE A 121 -8.68 -9.84 -4.21
CA ILE A 121 -7.53 -9.21 -3.57
C ILE A 121 -6.35 -9.41 -4.51
#